data_AF-Q96WH3-F1
#
_entry.id   AF-Q96WH3-F1
#
_cell.length_a   1.000
_cell.length_b   1.000
_cell.length_c   1.000
_cell.angle_alpha   90.00
_cell.angle_beta   90.00
_cell.angle_gamma   90.00
#
_symmetry.space_group_name_H-M   'P 1'
#
loop_
_entity.id
_entity.type
_entity.pdbx_description
1 polymer ?
#
loop_
_entity_poly.entity_id
_entity_poly.type
_entity_poly.pdbx_seq_one_letter_code
_entity_poly.pdbx_strand_id
1 'polypeptide(L)' 'RLMLQAAYQAVAQSGYYNVNMNVHSPNKVGCYVGVVANDYENNISHTTPIAFSATGALRSYIAGKVSHYFGWTGPAMT' A
#
# COMPACT_ATOMS: atom_id res chain seq x y z
N ARG A 1 -4.25 5.47 -4.58
CA ARG A 1 -5.01 4.79 -5.66
C ARG A 1 -4.09 4.18 -6.71
N LEU A 2 -3.38 4.98 -7.50
CA LEU A 2 -2.58 4.49 -8.64
C LEU A 2 -1.50 3.50 -8.20
N MET A 3 -0.87 3.75 -7.05
CA MET A 3 0.16 2.87 -6.50
C MET A 3 -0.34 1.43 -6.29
N LEU A 4 -1.57 1.22 -5.81
CA LEU A 4 -2.11 -0.12 -5.59
C LEU A 4 -2.38 -0.83 -6.92
N GLN A 5 -2.84 -0.10 -7.94
CA GLN A 5 -3.08 -0.64 -9.28
C GLN A 5 -1.76 -1.05 -9.95
N ALA A 6 -0.74 -0.19 -9.87
CA ALA A 6 0.60 -0.48 -10.39
C ALA A 6 1.24 -1.66 -9.64
N ALA A 7 1.14 -1.69 -8.31
CA ALA A 7 1.64 -2.80 -7.50
C ALA A 7 0.95 -4.12 -7.87
N TYR A 8 -0.37 -4.12 -8.08
CA TYR A 8 -1.11 -5.29 -8.53
C TYR A 8 -0.62 -5.80 -9.89
N GLN A 9 -0.45 -4.91 -10.87
CA GLN A 9 0.06 -5.28 -12.18
C GLN A 9 1.47 -5.86 -12.10
N ALA A 10 2.36 -5.24 -11.32
CA ALA A 10 3.73 -5.70 -11.14
C ALA A 10 3.79 -7.09 -10.47
N VAL A 11 2.99 -7.32 -9.42
CA VAL A 11 2.91 -8.61 -8.71
C VAL A 11 2.30 -9.70 -9.59
N ALA A 12 1.27 -9.38 -10.39
CA ALA A 12 0.69 -10.32 -11.34
C ALA A 12 1.71 -10.74 -12.41
N GLN A 13 2.50 -9.79 -12.92
CA GLN A 13 3.55 -10.05 -13.90
C GLN A 13 4.75 -10.82 -13.33
N SER A 14 5.03 -10.70 -12.03
CA SER A 14 6.15 -11.40 -11.40
C SER A 14 5.90 -12.91 -11.20
N GLY A 15 4.73 -13.42 -11.59
CA GLY A 15 4.35 -14.81 -11.37
C GLY A 15 4.11 -15.15 -9.89
N TYR A 16 3.89 -14.15 -9.05
CA TYR A 16 3.70 -14.31 -7.60
C TYR A 16 2.62 -15.36 -7.28
N TYR A 17 1.53 -15.35 -8.04
CA TYR A 17 0.40 -16.26 -7.88
C TYR A 17 0.65 -17.71 -8.35
N ASN A 18 1.76 -17.99 -9.04
CA ASN A 18 2.12 -19.36 -9.46
C ASN A 18 2.87 -20.13 -8.37
N VAL A 19 3.31 -19.47 -7.31
CA VAL A 19 3.91 -20.13 -6.15
C VAL A 19 2.77 -20.65 -5.27
N ASN A 20 2.83 -21.92 -4.88
CA ASN A 20 1.90 -22.54 -3.95
C ASN A 20 2.03 -21.83 -2.58
N MET A 21 1.36 -20.69 -2.44
CA MET A 21 1.39 -19.87 -1.24
C MET A 21 0.69 -20.63 -0.14
N ASN A 22 1.49 -21.26 0.71
CA ASN A 22 0.98 -21.90 1.90
C ASN A 22 0.36 -20.80 2.77
N VAL A 23 -0.97 -20.83 2.90
CA VAL A 23 -1.80 -19.84 3.64
C VAL A 23 -1.32 -19.66 5.10
N HIS A 24 -0.55 -20.64 5.61
CA HIS A 24 -0.02 -20.66 6.96
C HIS A 24 1.43 -20.12 7.09
N SER A 25 2.12 -19.82 5.99
CA SER A 25 3.46 -19.23 6.04
C SER A 25 3.35 -17.71 6.03
N PRO A 26 3.99 -16.99 6.98
CA PRO A 26 4.02 -15.54 6.93
C PRO A 26 4.68 -15.10 5.61
N ASN A 27 3.94 -14.36 4.78
CA ASN A 27 4.46 -13.74 3.57
C ASN A 27 5.40 -12.59 4.00
N LYS A 28 6.66 -12.94 4.28
CA LYS A 28 7.76 -12.05 4.69
C LYS A 28 8.24 -11.17 3.52
N VAL A 29 7.33 -10.41 2.94
CA VAL A 29 7.60 -9.46 1.86
C VAL A 29 7.55 -8.06 2.43
N GLY A 30 8.59 -7.25 2.17
CA GLY A 30 8.63 -5.84 2.55
C GLY A 30 8.13 -4.94 1.43
N CYS A 31 7.52 -3.81 1.78
CA CYS A 31 7.06 -2.77 0.86
C CYS A 31 7.77 -1.45 1.17
N TYR A 32 8.53 -0.93 0.20
CA TYR A 32 9.25 0.32 0.32
C TYR A 32 8.80 1.26 -0.79
N VAL A 33 8.31 2.46 -0.45
CA VAL A 33 7.73 3.39 -1.42
C VAL A 33 8.30 4.80 -1.23
N GLY A 34 9.18 5.25 -2.11
CA GLY A 34 9.67 6.63 -2.06
C GLY A 34 8.60 7.63 -2.50
N VAL A 35 8.18 8.53 -1.61
CA VAL A 35 7.22 9.60 -1.92
C VAL A 35 7.67 10.93 -1.30
N VAL A 36 7.84 11.95 -2.14
CA VAL A 36 8.28 13.28 -1.68
C VAL A 36 7.08 14.19 -1.39
N ALA A 37 6.16 14.34 -2.34
CA ALA A 37 5.02 15.26 -2.23
C ALA A 37 3.76 14.58 -1.68
N ASN A 38 2.93 15.33 -0.94
CA ASN A 38 1.61 14.89 -0.48
C ASN A 38 0.53 15.95 -0.74
N ASP A 39 0.42 16.40 -1.98
CA ASP A 39 -0.45 17.52 -2.33
C ASP A 39 -1.94 17.23 -2.08
N TYR A 40 -2.33 15.95 -2.12
CA TYR A 40 -3.71 15.56 -1.86
C TYR A 40 -4.13 15.84 -0.41
N GLU A 41 -3.25 15.62 0.57
CA GLU A 41 -3.50 15.95 1.97
C GLU A 41 -3.75 17.45 2.15
N ASN A 42 -2.92 18.28 1.51
CA ASN A 42 -3.07 19.75 1.52
C ASN A 42 -4.36 20.21 0.83
N ASN A 43 -4.80 19.52 -0.22
CA ASN A 43 -6.03 19.87 -0.92
C ASN A 43 -7.27 19.57 -0.06
N ILE A 44 -7.28 18.45 0.68
CA ILE A 44 -8.43 18.07 1.49
C ILE A 44 -8.44 18.71 2.89
N SER A 45 -7.36 19.38 3.31
CA SER A 45 -7.23 19.94 4.66
C SER A 45 -8.27 21.02 4.98
N HIS A 46 -8.83 21.65 3.95
CA HIS A 46 -9.86 22.70 4.07
C HIS A 46 -11.29 22.15 4.06
N THR A 47 -11.46 20.83 3.97
CA THR A 47 -12.75 20.15 4.01
C THR A 47 -12.96 19.50 5.37
N THR A 48 -14.21 19.43 5.84
CA THR A 48 -14.56 18.72 7.07
C THR A 48 -14.06 17.27 7.01
N PRO A 49 -13.21 16.83 7.95
CA PRO A 49 -12.67 15.48 7.94
C PRO A 49 -13.75 14.43 8.21
N ILE A 50 -13.66 13.31 7.49
CA ILE A 50 -14.46 12.10 7.73
C ILE A 50 -13.56 11.01 8.33
N ALA A 51 -14.15 9.93 8.82
CA ALA A 51 -13.42 8.82 9.46
C ALA A 51 -12.28 8.22 8.61
N PHE A 52 -12.35 8.37 7.28
CA PHE A 52 -11.35 7.84 6.35
C PHE A 52 -10.40 8.90 5.78
N SER A 53 -10.47 10.16 6.22
CA SER A 53 -9.58 11.22 5.70
C SER A 53 -8.11 10.92 6.01
N ALA A 54 -7.81 10.52 7.25
CA ALA A 54 -6.44 10.19 7.66
C ALA A 54 -5.90 8.94 6.93
N THR A 55 -6.66 7.84 6.93
CA THR A 55 -6.26 6.61 6.23
C THR A 55 -6.23 6.78 4.71
N GLY A 56 -6.97 7.76 4.17
CA GLY A 56 -6.99 8.15 2.77
C GLY A 56 -5.75 8.92 2.32
N ALA A 57 -5.24 9.83 3.16
CA ALA A 57 -4.27 10.86 2.76
C ALA A 57 -2.86 10.75 3.37
N LEU A 58 -2.69 10.05 4.50
CA LEU A 58 -1.37 9.90 5.12
C LEU A 58 -0.41 9.09 4.22
N ARG A 59 0.84 9.58 4.09
CA ARG A 59 1.87 8.93 3.25
C ARG A 59 2.20 7.50 3.68
N SER A 60 2.30 7.24 4.98
CA SER A 60 2.60 5.91 5.53
C SER A 60 1.60 4.83 5.08
N TYR A 61 0.36 5.23 4.83
CA TYR A 61 -0.68 4.34 4.34
C TYR A 61 -0.51 3.96 2.86
N ILE A 62 0.41 4.56 2.11
CA ILE A 62 0.68 4.15 0.72
C ILE A 62 1.32 2.75 0.73
N ALA A 63 2.45 2.57 1.44
CA ALA A 63 3.06 1.25 1.63
C ALA A 63 2.16 0.33 2.48
N GLY A 64 1.53 0.88 3.52
CA GLY A 64 0.63 0.11 4.40
C GLY A 64 -0.54 -0.53 3.66
N LYS A 65 -1.20 0.18 2.74
CA LYS A 65 -2.33 -0.37 1.95
C LYS A 65 -1.88 -1.49 1.01
N VAL A 66 -0.70 -1.35 0.40
CA VAL A 66 -0.14 -2.39 -0.46
C VAL A 66 0.15 -3.64 0.37
N SER A 67 0.88 -3.48 1.48
CA SER A 67 1.21 -4.59 2.39
C SER A 67 -0.04 -5.29 2.93
N HIS A 68 -1.05 -4.50 3.34
CA HIS A 68 -2.32 -5.01 3.85
C HIS A 68 -3.11 -5.77 2.78
N TYR A 69 -3.15 -5.30 1.53
CA TYR A 69 -3.89 -5.96 0.45
C TYR A 69 -3.32 -7.33 0.10
N PHE A 70 -1.99 -7.46 0.03
CA PHE A 70 -1.33 -8.72 -0.29
C PHE A 70 -1.06 -9.64 0.92
N GLY A 71 -1.44 -9.22 2.13
CA GLY A 71 -1.18 -9.97 3.36
C GLY A 71 0.33 -10.07 3.69
N TRP A 72 1.11 -9.08 3.27
CA TRP A 72 2.54 -9.03 3.52
C TRP A 72 2.81 -8.57 4.94
N THR A 73 3.62 -9.35 5.67
CA THR A 73 3.96 -9.12 7.08
C THR A 73 5.37 -8.56 7.26
N GLY A 74 6.08 -8.29 6.17
CA GLY A 74 7.37 -7.60 6.23
C GLY A 74 7.24 -6.10 6.50
N PRO A 75 8.37 -5.38 6.55
CA PRO A 75 8.40 -3.95 6.80
C PRO A 75 7.68 -3.16 5.69
N ALA A 76 6.83 -2.20 6.07
CA ALA A 76 6.16 -1.28 5.16
C ALA A 76 6.60 0.15 5.45
N MET A 77 7.38 0.75 4.54
CA MET A 77 8.00 2.07 4.74
C MET A 77 7.78 2.98 3.53
N THR A 78 7.60 4.27 3.82
CA THR A 78 7.47 5.35 2.83
C THR A 78 8.44 6.47 3.12
#